data_AF-A0A2L2Y5E9-F1
#
_entry.id   AF-A0A2L2Y5E9-F1
#
_cell.length_a   1.000
_cell.length_b   1.000
_cell.length_c   1.000
_cell.angle_alpha   90.00
_cell.angle_beta   90.00
_cell.angle_gamma   90.00
#
_symmetry.space_group_name_H-M   'P 1'
#
loop_
_entity.id
_entity.type
_entity.pdbx_description
1 polymer ?
#
loop_
_entity_poly.entity_id
_entity_poly.type
_entity_poly.pdbx_seq_one_letter_code
_entity_poly.pdbx_strand_id
1 'polypeptide(L)'
;RNMYWLTVIFTIIVATYNCLETDALSIQRGNAYIDKLISEEIGYKFDPYLLDDVSKGFVKKIVYVNVTGEAKLHNGLIYGLNTIHRASDCSLTEKDGRLNVSAVLGAGLIAMRYEGTVRFMNYGPKIDINGIIHYVEVLMDFSVNATSGLDGELHRFAITELNNVQVWISGLGPLNWMINPMLKMANKVFRGKVHSLLEGKVESHIRERLPKFQFPVEEKTK
;
A
#
# COMPACT_ATOMS: atom_id res chain seq x y z
N ARG A 1 27.34 53.58 9.59
CA ARG A 1 27.32 52.58 8.49
C ARG A 1 27.29 51.13 9.00
N ASN A 2 27.96 50.80 10.12
CA ASN A 2 27.97 49.42 10.70
C ASN A 2 26.65 48.96 11.35
N MET A 3 25.82 49.88 11.87
CA MET A 3 24.59 49.52 12.60
C MET A 3 23.44 49.04 11.70
N TYR A 4 23.41 49.46 10.43
CA TYR A 4 22.44 49.01 9.43
C TYR A 4 22.74 47.58 8.93
N TRP A 5 24.01 47.18 8.88
CA TRP A 5 24.38 45.83 8.46
C TRP A 5 24.06 44.77 9.53
N LEU A 6 24.26 45.10 10.80
CA LEU A 6 23.92 44.21 11.92
C LEU A 6 22.42 43.98 12.05
N THR A 7 21.59 45.00 11.81
CA THR A 7 20.13 44.87 11.84
C THR A 7 19.61 44.01 10.69
N VAL A 8 20.12 44.20 9.47
CA VAL A 8 19.76 43.35 8.32
C VAL A 8 20.14 41.89 8.56
N ILE A 9 21.36 41.62 9.05
CA ILE A 9 21.80 40.25 9.37
C ILE A 9 20.91 39.62 10.46
N PHE A 10 20.59 40.37 11.52
CA PHE A 10 19.73 39.87 12.59
C PHE A 10 18.31 39.56 12.09
N THR A 11 17.72 40.42 11.25
CA THR A 11 16.40 40.17 10.66
C THR A 11 16.40 38.95 9.75
N ILE A 12 17.45 38.76 8.93
CA ILE A 12 17.59 37.56 8.07
C ILE A 12 17.66 36.31 8.95
N ILE A 13 18.51 36.34 9.99
CA ILE A 13 18.68 35.22 10.90
C ILE A 13 17.36 34.86 11.59
N VAL A 14 16.65 35.84 12.17
CA VAL A 14 15.34 35.62 12.82
C VAL A 14 14.30 35.09 11.83
N ALA A 15 14.24 35.65 10.62
CA ALA A 15 13.32 35.18 9.58
C ALA A 15 13.62 33.73 9.16
N THR A 16 14.90 33.36 9.02
CA THR A 16 15.28 31.98 8.70
C THR A 16 14.94 31.00 9.81
N TYR A 17 15.15 31.37 11.08
CA TYR A 17 14.78 30.53 12.22
C TYR A 17 13.27 30.31 12.29
N ASN A 18 12.47 31.37 12.15
CA ASN A 18 11.01 31.26 12.16
C ASN A 18 10.48 30.39 11.01
N CYS A 19 11.09 30.50 9.82
CA CYS A 19 10.75 29.66 8.66
C CYS A 19 11.05 28.18 8.94
N LEU A 20 12.25 27.88 9.45
CA LEU A 20 12.67 26.53 9.81
C LEU A 20 11.76 25.89 10.88
N GLU A 21 11.36 26.68 11.88
CA GLU A 21 10.48 26.20 12.95
C GLU A 21 9.05 25.93 12.45
N THR A 22 8.54 26.79 11.58
CA THR A 22 7.20 26.63 10.98
C THR A 22 7.15 25.40 10.07
N ASP A 23 8.19 25.19 9.25
CA ASP A 23 8.31 24.01 8.40
C ASP A 23 8.36 22.73 9.25
N ALA A 24 9.17 22.71 10.32
CA ALA A 24 9.27 21.56 11.22
C ALA A 24 7.94 21.23 11.92
N LEU A 25 7.19 22.24 12.38
CA LEU A 25 5.88 22.06 13.01
C LEU A 25 4.84 21.53 12.01
N SER A 26 4.85 22.04 10.77
CA SER A 26 3.94 21.58 9.71
C SER A 26 4.17 20.10 9.35
N ILE A 27 5.43 19.69 9.27
CA ILE A 27 5.83 18.29 9.02
C ILE A 27 5.35 17.39 10.15
N GLN A 28 5.58 17.79 11.41
CA GLN A 28 5.14 17.00 12.56
C GLN A 28 3.61 16.83 12.61
N ARG A 29 2.85 17.88 12.29
CA ARG A 29 1.38 17.81 12.20
C ARG A 29 0.92 16.83 11.12
N GLY A 30 1.52 16.90 9.94
CA GLY A 30 1.27 15.95 8.85
C GLY A 30 1.56 14.51 9.24
N ASN A 31 2.75 14.28 9.80
CA ASN A 31 3.18 12.98 10.27
C ASN A 31 2.23 12.37 11.29
N ALA A 32 1.89 13.13 12.35
CA ALA A 32 0.98 12.67 13.40
C ALA A 32 -0.41 12.35 12.86
N TYR A 33 -0.91 13.14 11.90
CA TYR A 33 -2.19 12.88 11.25
C TYR A 33 -2.17 11.56 10.48
N ILE A 34 -1.14 11.33 9.67
CA ILE A 34 -0.99 10.09 8.89
C ILE A 34 -0.86 8.88 9.81
N ASP A 35 -0.01 8.97 10.83
CA ASP A 35 0.22 7.88 11.78
C ASP A 35 -1.10 7.51 12.50
N LYS A 36 -1.90 8.52 12.87
CA LYS A 36 -3.23 8.34 13.46
C LYS A 36 -4.21 7.70 12.46
N LEU A 37 -4.30 8.23 11.24
CA LEU A 37 -5.18 7.71 10.18
C LEU A 37 -4.91 6.23 9.91
N ILE A 38 -3.64 5.84 9.79
CA ILE A 38 -3.23 4.45 9.60
C ILE A 38 -3.70 3.59 10.77
N SER A 39 -3.43 4.02 12.02
CA SER A 39 -3.74 3.23 13.21
C SER A 39 -5.24 3.01 13.44
N GLU A 40 -6.08 4.01 13.13
CA GLU A 40 -7.51 3.97 13.40
C GLU A 40 -8.32 3.39 12.23
N GLU A 41 -7.88 3.62 10.98
CA GLU A 41 -8.70 3.30 9.81
C GLU A 41 -8.19 2.11 8.99
N ILE A 42 -6.88 1.85 9.00
CA ILE A 42 -6.28 0.76 8.23
C ILE A 42 -5.97 -0.41 9.16
N GLY A 43 -5.08 -0.20 10.13
CA GLY A 43 -4.69 -1.12 11.20
C GLY A 43 -4.92 -2.60 10.90
N TYR A 44 -5.66 -3.27 11.79
CA TYR A 44 -6.02 -4.69 11.66
C TYR A 44 -7.25 -4.95 10.78
N LYS A 45 -7.84 -3.90 10.19
CA LYS A 45 -9.15 -4.02 9.52
C LYS A 45 -9.13 -4.94 8.30
N PHE A 46 -7.98 -4.99 7.63
CA PHE A 46 -7.75 -5.76 6.42
C PHE A 46 -6.78 -6.93 6.63
N ASP A 47 -6.50 -7.32 7.87
CA ASP A 47 -5.47 -8.34 8.15
C ASP A 47 -5.96 -9.39 9.18
N PRO A 48 -6.14 -10.67 8.79
CA PRO A 48 -5.92 -11.22 7.44
C PRO A 48 -7.02 -10.83 6.45
N TYR A 49 -6.64 -10.67 5.19
CA TYR A 49 -7.59 -10.50 4.10
C TYR A 49 -7.89 -11.84 3.41
N LEU A 50 -9.17 -12.21 3.39
CA LEU A 50 -9.65 -13.40 2.68
C LEU A 50 -9.68 -13.13 1.17
N LEU A 51 -9.12 -14.07 0.41
CA LEU A 51 -9.13 -14.04 -1.05
C LEU A 51 -10.14 -15.04 -1.61
N ASP A 52 -10.77 -14.66 -2.71
CA ASP A 52 -11.66 -15.53 -3.46
C ASP A 52 -10.93 -16.75 -4.03
N ASP A 53 -11.67 -17.86 -4.15
CA ASP A 53 -11.21 -19.05 -4.85
C ASP A 53 -10.86 -18.75 -6.31
N VAL A 54 -9.82 -19.42 -6.82
CA VAL A 54 -9.35 -19.26 -8.20
C VAL A 54 -9.36 -20.61 -8.90
N SER A 55 -10.07 -20.74 -10.02
CA SER A 55 -9.95 -21.89 -10.90
C SER A 55 -9.39 -21.49 -12.27
N LYS A 56 -8.43 -22.27 -12.77
CA LYS A 56 -7.89 -22.16 -14.13
C LYS A 56 -7.69 -23.53 -14.77
N GLY A 57 -8.36 -23.73 -15.90
CA GLY A 57 -8.08 -24.83 -16.82
C GLY A 57 -6.78 -24.61 -17.60
N PHE A 58 -6.10 -25.69 -17.95
CA PHE A 58 -4.92 -25.67 -18.83
C PHE A 58 -4.96 -26.86 -19.79
N VAL A 59 -4.20 -26.75 -20.88
CA VAL A 59 -4.07 -27.82 -21.89
C VAL A 59 -2.59 -28.11 -22.12
N LYS A 60 -2.23 -29.39 -22.14
CA LYS A 60 -0.90 -29.87 -22.48
C LYS A 60 -0.99 -30.85 -23.64
N LYS A 61 -0.23 -30.58 -24.71
CA LYS A 61 -0.03 -31.55 -25.78
C LYS A 61 0.96 -32.62 -25.32
N ILE A 62 0.52 -33.88 -25.33
CA ILE A 62 1.35 -35.07 -25.09
C ILE A 62 1.37 -35.86 -26.40
N VAL A 63 2.53 -35.85 -27.06
CA VAL A 63 2.72 -36.44 -28.40
C VAL A 63 1.68 -35.87 -29.39
N TYR A 64 0.60 -36.60 -29.70
CA TYR A 64 -0.46 -36.20 -30.64
C TYR A 64 -1.80 -35.85 -29.97
N VAL A 65 -1.93 -35.99 -28.64
CA VAL A 65 -3.20 -35.77 -27.92
C VAL A 65 -3.11 -34.52 -27.04
N ASN A 66 -4.17 -33.70 -27.03
CA ASN A 66 -4.33 -32.60 -26.09
C ASN A 66 -4.99 -33.11 -24.82
N VAL A 67 -4.27 -33.01 -23.70
CA VAL A 67 -4.76 -33.39 -22.38
C VAL A 67 -5.09 -32.13 -21.58
N THR A 68 -6.33 -32.04 -21.11
CA THR A 68 -6.81 -30.94 -20.27
C THR A 68 -6.53 -31.23 -18.80
N GLY A 69 -6.17 -30.20 -18.06
CA GLY A 69 -6.12 -30.21 -16.60
C GLY A 69 -6.75 -28.96 -16.01
N GLU A 70 -6.86 -28.93 -14.70
CA GLU A 70 -7.41 -27.81 -13.94
C GLU A 70 -6.60 -27.60 -12.66
N ALA A 71 -6.34 -26.34 -12.32
CA ALA A 71 -5.83 -25.96 -11.01
C ALA A 71 -6.91 -25.16 -10.27
N LYS A 72 -7.21 -25.56 -9.03
CA LYS A 72 -8.12 -24.84 -8.13
C LYS A 72 -7.36 -24.41 -6.89
N LEU A 73 -7.48 -23.14 -6.54
CA LEU A 73 -6.93 -22.55 -5.33
C LEU A 73 -8.10 -22.11 -4.44
N HIS A 74 -7.99 -22.40 -3.16
CA HIS A 74 -8.98 -22.09 -2.14
C HIS A 74 -8.28 -21.67 -0.84
N ASN A 75 -9.08 -21.19 0.12
CA ASN A 75 -8.59 -20.74 1.43
C ASN A 75 -7.47 -19.68 1.30
N GLY A 76 -7.62 -18.78 0.33
CA GLY A 76 -6.62 -17.76 0.06
C GLY A 76 -6.60 -16.71 1.15
N LEU A 77 -5.40 -16.35 1.64
CA LEU A 77 -5.20 -15.38 2.70
C LEU A 77 -4.05 -14.44 2.33
N ILE A 78 -4.21 -13.15 2.60
CA ILE A 78 -3.13 -12.16 2.63
C ILE A 78 -2.95 -11.67 4.06
N TYR A 79 -1.69 -11.54 4.47
CA TYR A 79 -1.25 -11.03 5.76
C TYR A 79 -0.28 -9.87 5.59
N GLY A 80 -0.12 -9.06 6.64
CA GLY A 80 0.92 -8.04 6.74
C GLY A 80 0.46 -6.64 6.37
N LEU A 81 -0.83 -6.43 6.13
CA LEU A 81 -1.37 -5.07 5.95
C LEU A 81 -1.37 -4.27 7.24
N ASN A 82 -1.40 -4.93 8.40
CA ASN A 82 -1.20 -4.27 9.68
C ASN A 82 0.20 -3.65 9.85
N THR A 83 1.13 -3.95 8.95
CA THR A 83 2.48 -3.36 8.92
C THR A 83 2.55 -2.06 8.13
N ILE A 84 1.42 -1.57 7.59
CA ILE A 84 1.37 -0.26 6.96
C ILE A 84 1.80 0.81 7.97
N HIS A 85 2.76 1.63 7.58
CA HIS A 85 3.33 2.71 8.36
C HIS A 85 3.70 3.84 7.41
N ARG A 86 3.97 5.01 7.97
CA ARG A 86 4.56 6.11 7.21
C ARG A 86 6.04 5.83 6.94
N ALA A 87 6.45 5.93 5.67
CA ALA A 87 7.82 5.63 5.23
C ALA A 87 8.75 6.85 5.24
N SER A 88 8.19 8.06 5.09
CA SER A 88 8.94 9.32 5.09
C SER A 88 8.18 10.43 5.79
N ASP A 89 8.82 11.60 5.97
CA ASP A 89 8.09 12.79 6.37
C ASP A 89 7.07 13.21 5.32
N CYS A 90 5.95 13.76 5.79
CA CYS A 90 4.90 14.30 4.94
C CYS A 90 5.33 15.66 4.39
N SER A 91 4.87 15.98 3.18
CA SER A 91 4.94 17.33 2.63
C SER A 91 3.58 18.00 2.75
N LEU A 92 3.57 19.25 3.22
CA LEU A 92 2.38 20.07 3.37
C LEU A 92 2.52 21.33 2.53
N THR A 93 1.45 21.70 1.81
CA THR A 93 1.40 22.96 1.07
C THR A 93 -0.01 23.52 1.07
N GLU A 94 -0.18 24.75 1.54
CA GLU A 94 -1.44 25.47 1.43
C GLU A 94 -1.59 26.07 0.02
N LYS A 95 -2.69 25.76 -0.66
CA LYS A 95 -3.02 26.32 -1.97
C LYS A 95 -4.53 26.40 -2.11
N ASP A 96 -5.02 27.53 -2.61
CA ASP A 96 -6.45 27.76 -2.90
C ASP A 96 -7.37 27.45 -1.70
N GLY A 97 -6.93 27.78 -0.48
CA GLY A 97 -7.67 27.56 0.77
C GLY A 97 -7.71 26.09 1.22
N ARG A 98 -6.90 25.21 0.62
CA ARG A 98 -6.76 23.80 1.00
C ARG A 98 -5.33 23.49 1.41
N LEU A 99 -5.18 22.65 2.43
CA LEU A 99 -3.89 22.04 2.77
C LEU A 99 -3.75 20.77 1.94
N ASN A 100 -2.75 20.75 1.06
CA ASN A 100 -2.38 19.57 0.29
C ASN A 100 -1.33 18.80 1.06
N VAL A 101 -1.55 17.51 1.23
CA VAL A 101 -0.69 16.61 1.99
C VAL A 101 -0.24 15.49 1.07
N SER A 102 1.07 15.30 0.95
CA SER A 102 1.69 14.17 0.27
C SER A 102 2.40 13.31 1.32
N ALA A 103 2.09 12.03 1.34
CA ALA A 103 2.67 11.06 2.26
C ALA A 103 3.12 9.81 1.50
N VAL A 104 4.30 9.31 1.86
CA VAL A 104 4.78 8.00 1.41
C VAL A 104 4.49 6.99 2.51
N LEU A 105 3.71 5.96 2.18
CA LEU A 105 3.39 4.85 3.06
C LEU A 105 4.22 3.63 2.67
N GLY A 106 4.66 2.89 3.67
CA GLY A 106 5.34 1.61 3.52
C GLY A 106 4.50 0.50 4.15
N ALA A 107 4.46 -0.66 3.51
CA ALA A 107 4.08 -1.92 4.16
C ALA A 107 5.30 -2.84 4.14
N GLY A 108 5.56 -3.51 5.25
CA GLY A 108 6.65 -4.46 5.36
C GLY A 108 6.34 -5.76 4.63
N LEU A 109 6.57 -6.89 5.31
CA LEU A 109 6.36 -8.20 4.74
C LEU A 109 4.86 -8.45 4.51
N ILE A 110 4.45 -8.49 3.24
CA ILE A 110 3.12 -8.95 2.83
C ILE A 110 3.23 -10.41 2.41
N ALA A 111 2.53 -11.29 3.11
CA ALA A 111 2.51 -12.72 2.81
C ALA A 111 1.17 -13.12 2.20
N MET A 112 1.20 -14.04 1.24
CA MET A 112 0.01 -14.69 0.70
C MET A 112 0.15 -16.20 0.83
N ARG A 113 -0.95 -16.85 1.19
CA ARG A 113 -1.07 -18.30 1.17
C ARG A 113 -2.33 -18.72 0.43
N TYR A 114 -2.21 -19.80 -0.34
CA TYR A 114 -3.33 -20.55 -0.90
C TYR A 114 -3.08 -22.04 -0.71
N GLU A 115 -4.16 -22.75 -0.45
CA GLU A 115 -4.23 -24.18 -0.63
C GLU A 115 -4.82 -24.47 -2.01
N GLY A 116 -4.52 -25.62 -2.60
CA GLY A 116 -5.09 -25.95 -3.87
C GLY A 116 -5.01 -27.41 -4.26
N THR A 117 -5.61 -27.70 -5.40
CA THR A 117 -5.54 -28.99 -6.07
C THR A 117 -5.23 -28.79 -7.54
N VAL A 118 -4.40 -29.68 -8.08
CA VAL A 118 -4.17 -29.78 -9.51
C VAL A 118 -4.75 -31.09 -9.98
N ARG A 119 -5.63 -31.06 -10.96
CA ARG A 119 -6.14 -32.26 -11.63
C ARG A 119 -5.55 -32.35 -13.03
N PHE A 120 -4.88 -33.46 -13.32
CA PHE A 120 -4.37 -33.78 -14.64
C PHE A 120 -4.52 -35.29 -14.90
N MET A 121 -5.38 -35.66 -15.85
CA MET A 121 -5.82 -37.05 -16.04
C MET A 121 -6.40 -37.64 -14.74
N ASN A 122 -5.92 -38.81 -14.30
CA ASN A 122 -6.31 -39.48 -13.05
C ASN A 122 -5.46 -39.04 -11.85
N TYR A 123 -4.59 -38.04 -12.00
CA TYR A 123 -3.70 -37.56 -10.95
C TYR A 123 -4.16 -36.20 -10.42
N GLY A 124 -4.11 -36.02 -9.10
CA GLY A 124 -4.85 -34.98 -8.38
C GLY A 124 -4.15 -34.43 -7.13
N PRO A 125 -2.86 -34.04 -7.15
CA PRO A 125 -2.16 -33.69 -5.92
C PRO A 125 -2.72 -32.42 -5.29
N LYS A 126 -2.64 -32.38 -3.96
CA LYS A 126 -2.78 -31.13 -3.21
C LYS A 126 -1.51 -30.30 -3.38
N ILE A 127 -1.69 -28.99 -3.49
CA ILE A 127 -0.61 -28.03 -3.63
C ILE A 127 -0.75 -26.92 -2.59
N ASP A 128 0.38 -26.36 -2.19
CA ASP A 128 0.44 -25.15 -1.39
C ASP A 128 1.15 -24.07 -2.21
N ILE A 129 0.54 -22.90 -2.30
CA ILE A 129 1.14 -21.72 -2.93
C ILE A 129 1.36 -20.69 -1.84
N ASN A 130 2.60 -20.23 -1.71
CA ASN A 130 2.96 -19.19 -0.77
C ASN A 130 3.70 -18.10 -1.53
N GLY A 131 3.46 -16.85 -1.15
CA GLY A 131 4.12 -15.70 -1.72
C GLY A 131 4.51 -14.70 -0.64
N ILE A 132 5.62 -14.01 -0.84
CA ILE A 132 6.05 -12.87 -0.03
C ILE A 132 6.38 -11.69 -0.94
N ILE A 133 5.96 -10.50 -0.53
CA ILE A 133 6.51 -9.22 -0.96
C ILE A 133 7.20 -8.64 0.27
N HIS A 134 8.49 -8.29 0.15
CA HIS A 134 9.26 -7.86 1.31
C HIS A 134 8.94 -6.44 1.75
N TYR A 135 8.59 -5.59 0.77
CA TYR A 135 8.22 -4.21 1.01
C TYR A 135 7.33 -3.70 -0.11
N VAL A 136 6.33 -2.91 0.25
CA VAL A 136 5.46 -2.19 -0.68
C VAL A 136 5.49 -0.72 -0.32
N GLU A 137 5.66 0.13 -1.33
CA GLU A 137 5.54 1.57 -1.18
C GLU A 137 4.25 2.06 -1.85
N VAL A 138 3.53 2.95 -1.16
CA VAL A 138 2.31 3.58 -1.65
C VAL A 138 2.43 5.08 -1.49
N LEU A 139 2.21 5.82 -2.58
CA LEU A 139 2.07 7.26 -2.53
C LEU A 139 0.62 7.63 -2.26
N MET A 140 0.40 8.49 -1.26
CA MET A 140 -0.90 9.03 -0.91
C MET A 140 -0.88 10.55 -0.96
N ASP A 141 -1.71 11.11 -1.84
CA ASP A 141 -1.93 12.55 -1.97
C ASP A 141 -3.38 12.88 -1.66
N PHE A 142 -3.61 13.82 -0.75
CA PHE A 142 -4.96 14.29 -0.42
C PHE A 142 -4.94 15.77 -0.09
N SER A 143 -6.12 16.36 0.05
CA SER A 143 -6.24 17.73 0.55
C SER A 143 -7.37 17.88 1.55
N VAL A 144 -7.26 18.81 2.47
CA VAL A 144 -8.31 19.18 3.44
C VAL A 144 -8.54 20.69 3.39
N ASN A 145 -9.69 21.16 3.89
CA ASN A 145 -9.92 22.58 4.10
C ASN A 145 -8.86 23.16 5.06
N ALA A 146 -8.18 24.23 4.67
CA ALA A 146 -7.06 24.78 5.44
C ALA A 146 -7.49 25.43 6.77
N THR A 147 -8.77 25.80 6.90
CA THR A 147 -9.31 26.46 8.09
C THR A 147 -9.97 25.49 9.06
N SER A 148 -10.67 24.46 8.58
CA SER A 148 -11.35 23.50 9.45
C SER A 148 -10.57 22.19 9.64
N GLY A 149 -9.68 21.85 8.71
CA GLY A 149 -9.03 20.54 8.62
C GLY A 149 -9.97 19.41 8.18
N LEU A 150 -11.21 19.73 7.79
CA LEU A 150 -12.23 18.77 7.35
C LEU A 150 -12.38 18.81 5.81
N ASP A 151 -13.37 18.10 5.28
CA ASP A 151 -13.67 18.01 3.85
C ASP A 151 -12.47 17.48 3.04
N GLY A 152 -11.84 16.46 3.61
CA GLY A 152 -10.73 15.73 3.02
C GLY A 152 -11.10 15.05 1.69
N GLU A 153 -10.27 15.24 0.68
CA GLU A 153 -10.41 14.67 -0.65
C GLU A 153 -9.14 13.90 -1.02
N LEU A 154 -9.29 12.60 -1.29
CA LEU A 154 -8.20 11.74 -1.76
C LEU A 154 -7.97 11.95 -3.25
N HIS A 155 -6.78 12.46 -3.60
CA HIS A 155 -6.39 12.73 -4.98
C HIS A 155 -5.66 11.54 -5.59
N ARG A 156 -4.80 10.89 -4.81
CA ARG A 156 -4.01 9.76 -5.24
C ARG A 156 -3.80 8.76 -4.12
N PHE A 157 -3.89 7.49 -4.45
CA PHE A 157 -3.43 6.38 -3.62
C PHE A 157 -2.94 5.30 -4.57
N ALA A 158 -1.63 5.14 -4.70
CA ALA A 158 -1.07 4.27 -5.73
C ALA A 158 0.19 3.58 -5.24
N ILE A 159 0.29 2.29 -5.52
CA ILE A 159 1.52 1.53 -5.31
C ILE A 159 2.59 2.08 -6.25
N THR A 160 3.66 2.61 -5.68
CA THR A 160 4.82 3.10 -6.40
C THR A 160 5.89 2.04 -6.55
N GLU A 161 6.00 1.12 -5.59
CA GLU A 161 7.02 0.08 -5.59
C GLU A 161 6.54 -1.25 -4.98
N LEU A 162 6.98 -2.36 -5.58
CA LEU A 162 6.78 -3.73 -5.07
C LEU A 162 8.13 -4.46 -5.04
N ASN A 163 8.74 -4.52 -3.86
CA ASN A 163 10.10 -5.00 -3.69
C ASN A 163 10.19 -6.48 -3.33
N ASN A 164 11.07 -7.17 -4.07
CA ASN A 164 11.45 -8.57 -3.87
C ASN A 164 10.23 -9.52 -3.73
N VAL A 165 9.42 -9.60 -4.79
CA VAL A 165 8.28 -10.53 -4.87
C VAL A 165 8.78 -11.95 -5.12
N GLN A 166 8.47 -12.85 -4.20
CA GLN A 166 8.83 -14.26 -4.29
C GLN A 166 7.56 -15.10 -4.15
N VAL A 167 7.48 -16.16 -4.94
CA VAL A 167 6.40 -17.14 -4.86
C VAL A 167 7.00 -18.52 -4.99
N TRP A 168 6.53 -19.45 -4.17
CA TRP A 168 6.89 -20.86 -4.22
C TRP A 168 5.66 -21.73 -4.19
N ILE A 169 5.79 -22.90 -4.82
CA ILE A 169 4.72 -23.88 -4.95
C ILE A 169 5.27 -25.22 -4.50
N SER A 170 4.55 -25.87 -3.60
CA SER A 170 4.87 -27.18 -3.06
C SER A 170 3.79 -28.19 -3.41
N GLY A 171 4.13 -29.49 -3.37
CA GLY A 171 3.15 -30.57 -3.52
C GLY A 171 2.89 -31.04 -4.96
N LEU A 172 3.60 -30.53 -5.97
CA LEU A 172 3.34 -30.90 -7.38
C LEU A 172 3.75 -32.33 -7.75
N GLY A 173 4.68 -32.94 -7.02
CA GLY A 173 5.13 -34.33 -7.26
C GLY A 173 5.57 -34.57 -8.72
N PRO A 174 5.03 -35.59 -9.42
CA PRO A 174 5.37 -35.88 -10.81
C PRO A 174 4.94 -34.78 -11.80
N LEU A 175 4.14 -33.79 -11.36
CA LEU A 175 3.77 -32.61 -12.16
C LEU A 175 4.80 -31.46 -12.06
N ASN A 176 6.06 -31.74 -11.71
CA ASN A 176 7.12 -30.72 -11.64
C ASN A 176 7.30 -29.91 -12.93
N TRP A 177 6.94 -30.48 -14.09
CA TRP A 177 6.93 -29.76 -15.36
C TRP A 177 5.98 -28.54 -15.37
N MET A 178 5.03 -28.46 -14.43
CA MET A 178 4.10 -27.34 -14.28
C MET A 178 4.56 -26.24 -13.31
N ILE A 179 5.70 -26.41 -12.62
CA ILE A 179 6.18 -25.42 -11.65
C ILE A 179 6.29 -24.04 -12.30
N ASN A 180 7.01 -23.92 -13.41
CA ASN A 180 7.23 -22.63 -14.07
C ASN A 180 5.94 -21.92 -14.54
N PRO A 181 5.01 -22.56 -15.27
CA PRO A 181 3.77 -21.90 -15.65
C PRO A 181 2.89 -21.54 -14.44
N MET A 182 2.85 -22.39 -13.41
CA MET A 182 2.10 -22.08 -12.20
C MET A 182 2.73 -20.95 -11.39
N LEU A 183 4.06 -20.88 -11.30
CA LEU A 183 4.76 -19.76 -10.66
C LEU A 183 4.46 -18.44 -11.36
N LYS A 184 4.44 -18.42 -12.70
CA LYS A 184 4.05 -17.22 -13.46
C LYS A 184 2.61 -16.81 -13.17
N MET A 185 1.69 -17.78 -13.13
CA MET A 185 0.28 -17.53 -12.80
C MET A 185 0.14 -17.00 -11.37
N ALA A 186 0.75 -17.67 -10.39
CA ALA A 186 0.69 -17.32 -9.00
C ALA A 186 1.31 -15.95 -8.72
N ASN A 187 2.45 -15.61 -9.34
CA ASN A 187 3.03 -14.27 -9.30
C ASN A 187 2.07 -13.19 -9.81
N LYS A 188 1.39 -13.45 -10.94
CA LYS A 188 0.41 -12.51 -11.50
C LYS A 188 -0.80 -12.34 -10.57
N VAL A 189 -1.32 -13.45 -10.03
CA VAL A 189 -2.44 -13.43 -9.08
C VAL A 189 -2.04 -12.67 -7.82
N PHE A 190 -0.86 -12.94 -7.26
CA PHE A 190 -0.39 -12.30 -6.03
C PHE A 190 -0.30 -10.79 -6.19
N ARG A 191 0.44 -10.33 -7.21
CA ARG A 191 0.56 -8.89 -7.51
C ARG A 191 -0.82 -8.26 -7.74
N GLY A 192 -1.67 -8.89 -8.54
CA GLY A 192 -3.02 -8.39 -8.81
C GLY A 192 -3.90 -8.30 -7.56
N LYS A 193 -3.82 -9.27 -6.65
CA LYS A 193 -4.58 -9.25 -5.39
C LYS A 193 -4.05 -8.17 -4.43
N VAL A 194 -2.73 -7.97 -4.35
CA VAL A 194 -2.14 -6.87 -3.56
C VAL A 194 -2.56 -5.50 -4.09
N HIS A 195 -2.50 -5.28 -5.42
CA HIS A 195 -3.04 -4.06 -6.06
C HIS A 195 -4.52 -3.86 -5.74
N SER A 196 -5.35 -4.89 -5.98
CA SER A 196 -6.79 -4.81 -5.71
C SER A 196 -7.12 -4.53 -4.24
N LEU A 197 -6.25 -4.94 -3.32
CA LEU A 197 -6.45 -4.75 -1.90
C LEU A 197 -6.03 -3.34 -1.47
N LEU A 198 -4.85 -2.86 -1.87
CA LEU A 198 -4.37 -1.53 -1.54
C LEU A 198 -5.10 -0.43 -2.32
N GLU A 199 -5.05 -0.46 -3.64
CA GLU A 199 -5.65 0.57 -4.53
C GLU A 199 -7.16 0.37 -4.72
N GLY A 200 -7.71 -0.77 -4.29
CA GLY A 200 -9.16 -0.99 -4.29
C GLY A 200 -9.75 -0.75 -2.92
N LYS A 201 -9.49 -1.68 -1.97
CA LYS A 201 -10.19 -1.69 -0.68
C LYS A 201 -9.67 -0.64 0.29
N VAL A 202 -8.36 -0.53 0.46
CA VAL A 202 -7.76 0.44 1.39
C VAL A 202 -7.98 1.85 0.88
N GLU A 203 -7.73 2.10 -0.41
CA GLU A 203 -8.01 3.38 -1.04
C GLU A 203 -9.47 3.82 -0.87
N SER A 204 -10.44 2.95 -1.20
CA SER A 204 -11.86 3.29 -1.04
C SER A 204 -12.20 3.60 0.41
N HIS A 205 -11.69 2.82 1.35
CA HIS A 205 -11.92 3.07 2.78
C HIS A 205 -11.34 4.41 3.21
N ILE A 206 -10.11 4.74 2.84
CA ILE A 206 -9.49 6.05 3.16
C ILE A 206 -10.31 7.19 2.53
N ARG A 207 -10.72 7.07 1.27
CA ARG A 207 -11.53 8.07 0.57
C ARG A 207 -12.85 8.34 1.29
N GLU A 208 -13.49 7.32 1.86
CA GLU A 208 -14.74 7.48 2.63
C GLU A 208 -14.52 8.15 3.99
N ARG A 209 -13.32 8.03 4.58
CA ARG A 209 -13.00 8.51 5.92
C ARG A 209 -12.43 9.91 5.94
N LEU A 210 -11.59 10.27 4.96
CA LEU A 210 -10.93 11.57 4.87
C LEU A 210 -11.87 12.79 5.03
N PRO A 211 -13.09 12.82 4.46
CA PRO A 211 -14.00 13.96 4.65
C PRO A 211 -14.32 14.29 6.11
N LYS A 212 -14.26 13.28 6.99
CA LYS A 212 -14.67 13.36 8.40
C LYS A 212 -13.49 13.27 9.37
N PHE A 213 -12.29 13.01 8.87
CA PHE A 213 -11.11 12.78 9.69
C PHE A 213 -10.31 14.08 9.79
N GLN A 214 -10.54 14.82 10.88
CA GLN A 214 -10.06 16.19 11.04
C GLN A 214 -8.53 16.28 11.09
N PHE A 215 -7.97 17.07 10.17
CA PHE A 215 -6.58 17.47 10.18
C PHE A 215 -6.34 18.57 11.22
N PRO A 216 -5.28 18.49 12.05
CA PRO A 216 -4.98 19.54 13.01
C PRO A 216 -4.51 20.78 12.25
N VAL A 217 -5.32 21.84 12.19
CA VAL A 217 -5.00 23.13 11.54
C VAL A 217 -4.34 24.09 12.55
N GLU A 218 -3.53 25.02 12.05
CA GLU A 218 -3.02 26.13 12.88
C GLU A 218 -4.17 27.07 13.24
N GLU A 219 -4.34 27.36 14.53
CA GLU A 219 -5.23 28.45 14.94
C GLU A 219 -4.63 29.76 14.44
N LYS A 220 -5.32 30.42 13.51
CA LYS A 220 -4.99 31.80 13.15
C LYS A 220 -5.33 32.67 14.37
N THR A 221 -4.32 33.01 15.17
CA THR A 221 -4.42 34.10 16.14
C THR A 221 -4.80 35.36 15.38
N LYS A 222 -6.01 35.86 15.67
CA LYS A 222 -6.52 37.13 15.14
C LYS A 222 -5.69 38.31 15.62
#